data_AF-A0AAE6FVW1-F1
#
_entry.id   AF-A0AAE6FVW1-F1
#
_cell.length_a   1.000
_cell.length_b   1.000
_cell.length_c   1.000
_cell.angle_alpha   90.00
_cell.angle_beta   90.00
_cell.angle_gamma   90.00
#
_symmetry.space_group_name_H-M   'P 1'
#
loop_
_entity.id
_entity.type
_entity.pdbx_description
1 polymer ?
#
loop_
_entity_poly.entity_id
_entity_poly.type
_entity_poly.pdbx_seq_one_letter_code
_entity_poly.pdbx_strand_id
1 'polypeptide(L)'
;MALALCGLPTVASFPRRPPKGLLAMSPSLLPRLSMWAGCCALGLLGACTSVNTAPAAASLSVRELNIVDEHGQARIRIAAPMPDPKGLKRAVTAYGIQFMNASGQEVGGLGMLDSIGINGLCFDSEEGYEAMCMGLIQGKPNITFRHDWKERIVIGVEEGVASIVLHDAKGTPHLKLAVDQDGATRIEEVTPAPASR
;
A
#
# COMPACT_ATOMS: atom_id res chain seq x y z
N MET A 1 38.45 -5.00 -6.18
CA MET A 1 39.14 -3.99 -5.35
C MET A 1 38.53 -4.09 -3.96
N ALA A 2 39.29 -4.53 -2.96
CA ALA A 2 38.78 -4.76 -1.61
C ALA A 2 39.21 -3.62 -0.68
N LEU A 3 38.33 -3.23 0.24
CA LEU A 3 38.71 -2.47 1.43
C LEU A 3 37.65 -2.67 2.53
N ALA A 4 38.08 -3.27 3.63
CA ALA A 4 37.38 -3.30 4.91
C ALA A 4 38.24 -2.54 5.92
N LEU A 5 37.59 -1.93 6.92
CA LEU A 5 38.07 -1.52 8.26
C LEU A 5 37.00 -0.52 8.79
N CYS A 6 36.11 -0.88 9.72
CA CYS A 6 36.30 -1.15 11.15
C CYS A 6 36.62 0.12 11.97
N GLY A 7 35.74 0.45 12.94
CA GLY A 7 35.87 1.57 13.87
C GLY A 7 34.70 1.60 14.88
N LEU A 8 35.01 1.51 16.18
CA LEU A 8 34.08 1.43 17.32
C LEU A 8 34.47 2.50 18.40
N PRO A 9 33.75 2.71 19.53
CA PRO A 9 33.26 4.05 19.86
C PRO A 9 33.79 4.67 21.19
N THR A 10 33.47 5.95 21.38
CA THR A 10 33.66 6.76 22.62
C THR A 10 32.65 7.92 22.62
N VAL A 11 32.12 8.50 23.72
CA VAL A 11 32.08 8.21 25.18
C VAL A 11 31.02 9.13 25.81
N ALA A 12 30.20 8.69 26.79
CA ALA A 12 29.72 9.57 27.88
C ALA A 12 29.06 8.84 29.06
N SER A 13 29.43 9.24 30.27
CA SER A 13 28.97 8.76 31.59
C SER A 13 28.19 9.82 32.35
N PHE A 14 27.18 9.46 33.15
CA PHE A 14 26.73 10.26 34.30
C PHE A 14 26.24 9.37 35.47
N PRO A 15 26.47 9.71 36.76
CA PRO A 15 26.17 8.83 37.90
C PRO A 15 24.92 9.24 38.69
N ARG A 16 24.27 8.27 39.37
CA ARG A 16 23.40 8.54 40.53
C ARG A 16 23.58 7.49 41.65
N ARG A 17 23.77 8.00 42.87
CA ARG A 17 23.69 7.35 44.20
C ARG A 17 22.26 7.54 44.78
N PRO A 18 21.88 6.99 45.95
CA PRO A 18 22.37 5.82 46.71
C PRO A 18 21.19 4.84 47.00
N PRO A 19 21.19 3.95 48.02
CA PRO A 19 21.07 4.35 49.43
C PRO A 19 22.11 3.71 50.38
N LYS A 20 22.28 4.33 51.56
CA LYS A 20 22.91 3.72 52.73
C LYS A 20 21.81 3.22 53.67
N GLY A 21 22.01 2.09 54.35
CA GLY A 21 21.05 1.55 55.31
C GLY A 21 21.64 0.36 56.07
N LEU A 22 22.62 0.63 56.95
CA LEU A 22 23.27 -0.36 57.81
C LEU A 22 22.82 -0.12 59.25
N LEU A 23 22.29 -1.15 59.92
CA LEU A 23 22.07 -1.35 61.37
C LEU A 23 21.14 -2.59 61.51
N ALA A 24 21.28 -3.52 62.46
CA ALA A 24 22.29 -3.72 63.51
C ALA A 24 22.43 -5.23 63.84
N MET A 25 23.55 -5.65 64.42
CA MET A 25 23.71 -6.98 65.03
C MET A 25 23.30 -6.96 66.50
N SER A 26 22.70 -8.04 67.01
CA SER A 26 23.16 -8.76 68.23
C SER A 26 22.26 -9.96 68.60
N PRO A 27 22.70 -10.89 69.47
CA PRO A 27 22.63 -12.30 69.10
C PRO A 27 21.87 -13.22 70.09
N SER A 28 21.93 -14.52 69.80
CA SER A 28 22.10 -15.66 70.73
C SER A 28 21.03 -16.77 70.67
N LEU A 29 21.51 -18.03 70.87
CA LEU A 29 20.79 -19.23 71.34
C LEU A 29 19.69 -19.78 70.39
N LEU A 30 19.89 -20.85 69.61
CA LEU A 30 20.31 -22.22 70.01
C LEU A 30 20.82 -23.08 68.81
N PRO A 31 21.52 -24.22 69.04
CA PRO A 31 22.17 -25.02 67.99
C PRO A 31 21.46 -26.35 67.62
N ARG A 32 22.03 -27.08 66.63
CA ARG A 32 21.70 -28.42 66.05
C ARG A 32 20.75 -28.33 64.83
N LEU A 33 21.06 -28.81 63.63
CA LEU A 33 21.56 -30.16 63.24
C LEU A 33 22.43 -30.15 61.95
N SER A 34 23.15 -31.26 61.73
CA SER A 34 23.74 -31.80 60.47
C SER A 34 24.06 -30.81 59.33
N MET A 35 25.32 -30.50 59.04
CA MET A 35 26.32 -31.41 58.43
C MET A 35 25.76 -32.15 57.19
N TRP A 36 26.10 -31.68 55.99
CA TRP A 36 26.83 -32.46 54.96
C TRP A 36 27.37 -31.47 53.91
N ALA A 37 28.64 -31.62 53.54
CA ALA A 37 29.29 -30.82 52.50
C ALA A 37 29.29 -31.61 51.18
N GLY A 38 29.21 -30.92 50.04
CA GLY A 38 29.16 -31.60 48.74
C GLY A 38 29.17 -30.65 47.54
N CYS A 39 30.39 -30.33 47.10
CA CYS A 39 30.79 -29.71 45.84
C CYS A 39 29.73 -29.53 44.73
N CYS A 40 29.49 -28.29 44.31
CA CYS A 40 29.25 -27.90 42.91
C CYS A 40 29.45 -26.39 42.72
N ALA A 41 30.70 -25.93 42.87
CA ALA A 41 31.12 -24.63 42.34
C ALA A 41 31.50 -24.76 40.86
N LEU A 42 31.45 -23.65 40.12
CA LEU A 42 31.92 -23.47 38.73
C LEU A 42 31.06 -24.16 37.65
N GLY A 43 30.01 -23.45 37.21
CA GLY A 43 29.23 -23.79 36.02
C GLY A 43 28.66 -22.53 35.34
N LEU A 44 29.40 -21.98 34.38
CA LEU A 44 28.99 -20.97 33.39
C LEU A 44 28.39 -19.64 33.91
N LEU A 45 29.30 -18.73 34.28
CA LEU A 45 29.25 -17.38 33.71
C LEU A 45 29.27 -17.52 32.17
N GLY A 46 28.28 -16.98 31.46
CA GLY A 46 28.25 -17.07 29.99
C GLY A 46 26.90 -17.33 29.33
N ALA A 47 25.78 -16.99 29.97
CA ALA A 47 24.53 -16.75 29.22
C ALA A 47 24.70 -15.44 28.43
N CYS A 48 25.44 -15.51 27.32
CA CYS A 48 25.62 -14.40 26.41
C CYS A 48 24.23 -13.88 26.01
N THR A 49 24.00 -12.59 26.25
CA THR A 49 22.87 -11.87 25.67
C THR A 49 23.11 -11.76 24.17
N SER A 50 22.82 -12.84 23.45
CA SER A 50 22.56 -12.80 22.02
C SER A 50 21.30 -11.97 21.83
N VAL A 51 21.48 -10.65 21.84
CA VAL A 51 20.52 -9.72 21.26
C VAL A 51 20.46 -10.12 19.79
N ASN A 52 19.48 -10.96 19.48
CA ASN A 52 19.23 -11.41 18.13
C ASN A 52 18.57 -10.22 17.42
N THR A 53 19.38 -9.22 17.06
CA THR A 53 19.07 -8.28 15.98
C THR A 53 19.02 -9.09 14.69
N ALA A 54 17.94 -9.86 14.54
CA ALA A 54 17.50 -10.34 13.25
C ALA A 54 17.47 -9.10 12.34
N PRO A 55 18.11 -9.14 11.16
CA PRO A 55 18.06 -8.00 10.25
C PRO A 55 16.60 -7.67 9.99
N ALA A 56 16.25 -6.38 10.10
CA ALA A 56 14.90 -5.92 9.81
C ALA A 56 14.49 -6.45 8.43
N ALA A 57 13.31 -7.08 8.33
CA ALA A 57 12.86 -7.70 7.09
C ALA A 57 12.76 -6.63 6.00
N ALA A 58 13.72 -6.62 5.07
CA ALA A 58 13.83 -5.62 4.01
C ALA A 58 12.68 -5.72 2.97
N SER A 59 11.92 -6.81 3.00
CA SER A 59 10.81 -7.09 2.11
C SER A 59 9.73 -7.91 2.82
N LEU A 60 8.46 -7.54 2.62
CA LEU A 60 7.30 -8.34 2.99
C LEU A 60 6.69 -8.94 1.72
N SER A 61 6.67 -10.27 1.62
CA SER A 61 6.01 -10.99 0.51
C SER A 61 4.70 -11.59 0.99
N VAL A 62 3.58 -10.97 0.60
CA VAL A 62 2.21 -11.41 0.92
C VAL A 62 1.34 -11.35 -0.33
N ARG A 63 0.28 -12.17 -0.37
CA ARG A 63 -0.74 -12.08 -1.44
C ARG A 63 -1.73 -10.95 -1.22
N GLU A 64 -1.94 -10.58 0.05
CA GLU A 64 -2.89 -9.56 0.47
C GLU A 64 -2.36 -8.86 1.73
N LEU A 65 -2.49 -7.53 1.77
CA LEU A 65 -2.28 -6.68 2.94
C LEU A 65 -3.53 -5.80 3.10
N ASN A 66 -4.21 -5.93 4.24
CA ASN A 66 -5.34 -5.08 4.61
C ASN A 66 -4.89 -4.02 5.61
N ILE A 67 -5.25 -2.77 5.34
CA ILE A 67 -5.19 -1.66 6.29
C ILE A 67 -6.63 -1.43 6.77
N VAL A 68 -6.85 -1.59 8.06
CA VAL A 68 -8.17 -1.52 8.71
C VAL A 68 -8.35 -0.24 9.50
N ASP A 69 -9.61 0.17 9.70
CA ASP A 69 -9.99 1.22 10.64
C ASP A 69 -10.11 0.70 12.08
N GLU A 70 -10.50 1.58 13.01
CA GLU A 70 -10.70 1.28 14.44
C GLU A 70 -11.78 0.22 14.73
N HIS A 71 -12.63 -0.09 13.76
CA HIS A 71 -13.66 -1.13 13.85
C HIS A 71 -13.21 -2.45 13.23
N GLY A 72 -11.98 -2.52 12.69
CA GLY A 72 -11.45 -3.68 11.99
C GLY A 72 -11.94 -3.81 10.54
N GLN A 73 -12.65 -2.82 10.00
CA GLN A 73 -13.09 -2.83 8.60
C GLN A 73 -11.92 -2.40 7.70
N ALA A 74 -11.59 -3.22 6.71
CA ALA A 74 -10.56 -2.88 5.72
C ALA A 74 -10.97 -1.64 4.92
N ARG A 75 -10.07 -0.65 4.85
CA ARG A 75 -10.23 0.63 4.13
C ARG A 75 -9.31 0.73 2.93
N ILE A 76 -8.16 0.08 2.99
CA ILE A 76 -7.25 -0.11 1.85
C ILE A 76 -6.87 -1.59 1.83
N ARG A 77 -6.94 -2.23 0.65
CA ARG A 77 -6.38 -3.58 0.43
C ARG A 77 -5.34 -3.50 -0.67
N ILE A 78 -4.14 -3.99 -0.43
CA ILE A 78 -3.12 -4.22 -1.47
C ILE A 78 -3.10 -5.72 -1.75
N ALA A 79 -3.40 -6.17 -2.97
CA ALA A 79 -3.57 -7.59 -3.26
C ALA A 79 -3.17 -8.02 -4.68
N ALA A 80 -2.72 -9.27 -4.80
CA ALA A 80 -2.36 -9.90 -6.05
C ALA A 80 -2.73 -11.40 -6.05
N PRO A 81 -3.85 -11.81 -6.68
CA PRO A 81 -4.88 -10.97 -7.32
C PRO A 81 -5.78 -10.24 -6.30
N MET A 82 -6.47 -9.18 -6.73
CA MET A 82 -7.46 -8.47 -5.92
C MET A 82 -8.79 -9.26 -5.83
N PRO A 83 -9.35 -9.47 -4.63
CA PRO A 83 -10.62 -10.17 -4.44
C PRO A 83 -11.80 -9.32 -4.92
N ASP A 84 -12.82 -9.95 -5.52
CA ASP A 84 -13.98 -9.26 -6.14
C ASP A 84 -14.62 -8.19 -5.23
N PRO A 85 -15.14 -7.08 -5.79
CA PRO A 85 -15.90 -6.10 -5.02
C PRO A 85 -17.14 -6.76 -4.39
N LYS A 86 -17.54 -6.27 -3.22
CA LYS A 86 -18.63 -6.85 -2.42
C LYS A 86 -19.95 -6.92 -3.21
N GLY A 87 -20.39 -8.15 -3.50
CA GLY A 87 -21.63 -8.42 -4.25
C GLY A 87 -21.51 -8.31 -5.78
N LEU A 88 -20.31 -8.07 -6.30
CA LEU A 88 -20.03 -7.97 -7.74
C LEU A 88 -18.99 -9.03 -8.16
N LYS A 89 -18.67 -9.08 -9.45
CA LYS A 89 -17.62 -9.93 -10.01
C LYS A 89 -16.75 -9.09 -10.95
N ARG A 90 -15.42 -9.17 -10.83
CA ARG A 90 -14.55 -8.52 -11.82
C ARG A 90 -14.65 -9.22 -13.17
N ALA A 91 -14.68 -8.43 -14.24
CA ALA A 91 -14.64 -8.92 -15.61
C ALA A 91 -13.29 -9.59 -15.97
N VAL A 92 -12.20 -9.14 -15.34
CA VAL A 92 -10.85 -9.70 -15.52
C VAL A 92 -10.10 -9.75 -14.18
N THR A 93 -9.05 -10.57 -14.10
CA THR A 93 -8.12 -10.55 -12.96
C THR A 93 -7.42 -9.20 -12.89
N ALA A 94 -7.37 -8.61 -11.69
CA ALA A 94 -6.71 -7.34 -11.42
C ALA A 94 -5.73 -7.48 -10.24
N TYR A 95 -4.70 -6.64 -10.22
CA TYR A 95 -3.66 -6.58 -9.19
C TYR A 95 -3.47 -5.12 -8.76
N GLY A 96 -3.19 -4.85 -7.48
CA GLY A 96 -2.92 -3.50 -7.01
C GLY A 96 -3.60 -3.14 -5.70
N ILE A 97 -4.29 -1.99 -5.66
CA ILE A 97 -4.83 -1.37 -4.45
C ILE A 97 -6.33 -1.13 -4.60
N GLN A 98 -7.15 -1.59 -3.65
CA GLN A 98 -8.56 -1.22 -3.51
C GLN A 98 -8.73 -0.16 -2.43
N PHE A 99 -9.61 0.81 -2.66
CA PHE A 99 -10.14 1.72 -1.65
C PHE A 99 -11.55 1.28 -1.27
N MET A 100 -11.84 1.27 0.03
CA MET A 100 -13.12 0.80 0.56
C MET A 100 -13.77 1.84 1.48
N ASN A 101 -15.11 1.90 1.46
CA ASN A 101 -15.89 2.69 2.39
C ASN A 101 -16.09 1.97 3.75
N ALA A 102 -16.83 2.59 4.67
CA ALA A 102 -17.08 2.06 6.01
C ALA A 102 -17.96 0.80 6.05
N SER A 103 -18.63 0.41 4.95
CA SER A 103 -19.38 -0.85 4.86
C SER A 103 -18.60 -1.96 4.13
N GLY A 104 -17.34 -1.69 3.75
CA GLY A 104 -16.50 -2.60 2.97
C GLY A 104 -16.90 -2.71 1.50
N GLN A 105 -17.67 -1.75 0.98
CA GLN A 105 -17.87 -1.58 -0.46
C GLN A 105 -16.60 -0.99 -1.08
N GLU A 106 -16.20 -1.47 -2.25
CA GLU A 106 -15.17 -0.81 -3.06
C GLU A 106 -15.68 0.55 -3.57
N VAL A 107 -14.80 1.54 -3.63
CA VAL A 107 -15.10 2.91 -4.09
C VAL A 107 -14.00 3.44 -5.04
N GLY A 108 -13.33 2.52 -5.73
CA GLY A 108 -12.17 2.78 -6.57
C GLY A 108 -10.90 2.07 -6.11
N GLY A 109 -9.80 2.36 -6.80
CA GLY A 109 -8.50 1.74 -6.57
C GLY A 109 -7.49 1.99 -7.69
N LEU A 110 -6.28 1.47 -7.50
CA LEU A 110 -5.25 1.32 -8.54
C LEU A 110 -5.25 -0.12 -9.03
N GLY A 111 -5.65 -0.37 -10.27
CA GLY A 111 -5.67 -1.69 -10.90
C GLY A 111 -4.67 -1.81 -12.05
N MET A 112 -3.93 -2.92 -12.03
CA MET A 112 -3.19 -3.47 -13.18
C MET A 112 -3.99 -4.68 -13.70
N LEU A 113 -4.43 -4.61 -14.96
CA LEU A 113 -5.35 -5.55 -15.61
C LEU A 113 -4.64 -6.12 -16.85
N ASP A 114 -3.60 -6.94 -16.61
CA ASP A 114 -2.63 -7.39 -17.63
C ASP A 114 -3.27 -7.96 -18.90
N SER A 115 -4.35 -8.74 -18.76
CA SER A 115 -5.03 -9.41 -19.88
C SER A 115 -5.66 -8.45 -20.90
N ILE A 116 -5.89 -7.19 -20.52
CA ILE A 116 -6.43 -6.13 -21.40
C ILE A 116 -5.53 -4.88 -21.45
N GLY A 117 -4.32 -4.96 -20.88
CA GLY A 117 -3.30 -3.91 -20.96
C GLY A 117 -3.70 -2.58 -20.30
N ILE A 118 -4.50 -2.60 -19.22
CA ILE A 118 -4.91 -1.40 -18.49
C ILE A 118 -4.15 -1.28 -17.17
N ASN A 119 -3.57 -0.11 -16.92
CA ASN A 119 -3.00 0.28 -15.63
C ASN A 119 -3.67 1.59 -15.20
N GLY A 120 -4.69 1.53 -14.34
CA GLY A 120 -5.58 2.66 -14.05
C GLY A 120 -5.81 2.91 -12.56
N LEU A 121 -5.79 4.18 -12.18
CA LEU A 121 -6.36 4.68 -10.92
C LEU A 121 -7.79 5.14 -11.21
N CYS A 122 -8.77 4.49 -10.61
CA CYS A 122 -10.19 4.80 -10.79
C CYS A 122 -10.88 5.08 -9.46
N PHE A 123 -11.95 5.86 -9.51
CA PHE A 123 -12.87 6.15 -8.42
C PHE A 123 -14.29 5.80 -8.88
N ASP A 124 -14.97 4.99 -8.08
CA ASP A 124 -16.26 4.42 -8.46
C ASP A 124 -17.41 5.32 -8.03
N SER A 125 -18.52 5.28 -8.79
CA SER A 125 -19.81 5.79 -8.35
C SER A 125 -20.44 4.87 -7.29
N GLU A 126 -21.43 5.39 -6.56
CA GLU A 126 -22.26 4.56 -5.67
C GLU A 126 -23.05 3.48 -6.42
N GLU A 127 -23.22 3.62 -7.74
CA GLU A 127 -23.84 2.64 -8.64
C GLU A 127 -22.88 1.53 -9.10
N GLY A 128 -21.59 1.63 -8.80
CA GLY A 128 -20.59 0.61 -9.11
C GLY A 128 -19.98 0.69 -10.52
N TYR A 129 -20.00 1.86 -11.16
CA TYR A 129 -19.19 2.14 -12.36
C TYR A 129 -18.02 3.05 -12.03
N GLU A 130 -16.91 2.89 -12.77
CA GLU A 130 -15.77 3.80 -12.72
C GLU A 130 -16.20 5.22 -13.17
N ALA A 131 -16.43 6.13 -12.22
CA ALA A 131 -16.91 7.49 -12.48
C ALA A 131 -15.77 8.42 -12.93
N MET A 132 -14.55 8.17 -12.46
CA MET A 132 -13.35 8.87 -12.91
C MET A 132 -12.19 7.88 -12.95
N CYS A 133 -11.51 7.77 -14.09
CA CYS A 133 -10.27 7.01 -14.23
C CYS A 133 -9.15 7.88 -14.79
N MET A 134 -7.91 7.58 -14.38
CA MET A 134 -6.69 8.04 -15.05
C MET A 134 -5.68 6.91 -15.12
N GLY A 135 -4.96 6.78 -16.23
CA GLY A 135 -3.97 5.71 -16.37
C GLY A 135 -3.49 5.49 -17.80
N LEU A 136 -3.06 4.25 -18.05
CA LEU A 136 -2.64 3.77 -19.35
C LEU A 136 -3.62 2.71 -19.86
N ILE A 137 -4.09 2.86 -21.09
CA ILE A 137 -4.85 1.85 -21.84
C ILE A 137 -3.97 1.42 -23.03
N GLN A 138 -3.53 0.17 -23.06
CA GLN A 138 -2.58 -0.34 -24.06
C GLN A 138 -1.31 0.54 -24.16
N GLY A 139 -0.82 1.00 -23.01
CA GLY A 139 0.34 1.90 -22.89
C GLY A 139 0.07 3.37 -23.26
N LYS A 140 -1.11 3.73 -23.76
CA LYS A 140 -1.48 5.11 -24.13
C LYS A 140 -2.10 5.84 -22.92
N PRO A 141 -1.74 7.11 -22.65
CA PRO A 141 -2.33 7.87 -21.56
C PRO A 141 -3.81 8.18 -21.81
N ASN A 142 -4.65 7.95 -20.80
CA ASN A 142 -6.07 8.24 -20.79
C ASN A 142 -6.51 8.79 -19.42
N ILE A 143 -7.41 9.76 -19.43
CA ILE A 143 -8.22 10.22 -18.31
C ILE A 143 -9.67 10.26 -18.80
N THR A 144 -10.58 9.62 -18.08
CA THR A 144 -11.99 9.51 -18.46
C THR A 144 -12.88 9.86 -17.28
N PHE A 145 -13.86 10.73 -17.52
CA PHE A 145 -14.93 11.07 -16.59
C PHE A 145 -16.24 10.52 -17.13
N ARG A 146 -16.97 9.77 -16.29
CA ARG A 146 -18.24 9.15 -16.61
C ARG A 146 -19.36 9.65 -15.70
N HIS A 147 -20.57 9.68 -16.24
CA HIS A 147 -21.81 9.89 -15.49
C HIS A 147 -22.90 9.04 -16.16
N ASP A 148 -23.76 8.40 -15.37
CA ASP A 148 -24.83 7.49 -15.81
C ASP A 148 -24.33 6.42 -16.80
N TRP A 149 -23.18 5.80 -16.50
CA TRP A 149 -22.50 4.82 -17.35
C TRP A 149 -22.06 5.34 -18.74
N LYS A 150 -22.09 6.67 -18.97
CA LYS A 150 -21.65 7.34 -20.20
C LYS A 150 -20.38 8.14 -19.98
N GLU A 151 -19.47 8.05 -20.94
CA GLU A 151 -18.32 8.94 -21.01
C GLU A 151 -18.80 10.36 -21.29
N ARG A 152 -18.27 11.33 -20.52
CA ARG A 152 -18.63 12.75 -20.61
C ARG A 152 -17.45 13.61 -21.03
N ILE A 153 -16.28 13.31 -20.48
CA ILE A 153 -15.01 13.96 -20.82
C ILE A 153 -13.96 12.86 -20.96
N VAL A 154 -13.28 12.81 -22.10
CA VAL A 154 -12.13 11.94 -22.32
C VAL A 154 -10.94 12.81 -22.69
N ILE A 155 -9.80 12.57 -22.06
CA ILE A 155 -8.52 13.24 -22.32
C ILE A 155 -7.48 12.16 -22.56
N GLY A 156 -6.71 12.23 -23.64
CA GLY A 156 -5.71 11.22 -23.90
C GLY A 156 -4.92 11.41 -25.18
N VAL A 157 -4.08 10.42 -25.49
CA VAL A 157 -3.33 10.36 -26.75
C VAL A 157 -3.74 9.11 -27.52
N GLU A 158 -4.30 9.30 -28.69
CA GLU A 158 -4.70 8.22 -29.60
C GLU A 158 -4.08 8.45 -30.97
N GLU A 159 -3.41 7.42 -31.52
CA GLU A 159 -2.72 7.49 -32.82
C GLU A 159 -1.73 8.67 -32.95
N GLY A 160 -1.15 9.09 -31.81
CA GLY A 160 -0.24 10.23 -31.73
C GLY A 160 -0.93 11.60 -31.70
N VAL A 161 -2.26 11.66 -31.72
CA VAL A 161 -3.06 12.88 -31.54
C VAL A 161 -3.39 13.03 -30.05
N ALA A 162 -2.93 14.11 -29.44
CA ALA A 162 -3.37 14.50 -28.10
C ALA A 162 -4.74 15.18 -28.20
N SER A 163 -5.71 14.79 -27.37
CA SER A 163 -7.06 15.36 -27.45
C SER A 163 -7.83 15.43 -26.14
N ILE A 164 -8.84 16.31 -26.14
CA ILE A 164 -9.94 16.40 -25.17
C ILE A 164 -11.24 16.25 -25.95
N VAL A 165 -12.09 15.29 -25.59
CA VAL A 165 -13.38 15.02 -26.22
C VAL A 165 -14.51 15.20 -25.21
N LEU A 166 -15.46 16.09 -25.54
CA LEU A 166 -16.67 16.34 -24.76
C LEU A 166 -17.86 15.61 -25.39
N HIS A 167 -18.62 14.94 -24.54
CA HIS A 167 -19.78 14.14 -24.93
C HIS A 167 -21.08 14.67 -24.30
N ASP A 168 -22.21 14.46 -24.95
CA ASP A 168 -23.55 14.81 -24.45
C ASP A 168 -24.08 13.81 -23.41
N ALA A 169 -25.32 14.06 -22.94
CA ALA A 169 -26.00 13.22 -21.96
C ALA A 169 -26.24 11.75 -22.39
N LYS A 170 -26.08 11.42 -23.68
CA LYS A 170 -26.23 10.05 -24.21
C LYS A 170 -24.88 9.34 -24.36
N GLY A 171 -23.77 10.04 -24.13
CA GLY A 171 -22.41 9.59 -24.44
C GLY A 171 -22.02 9.82 -25.91
N THR A 172 -22.69 10.72 -26.62
CA THR A 172 -22.36 11.08 -28.00
C THR A 172 -21.27 12.15 -27.99
N PRO A 173 -20.12 12.00 -28.67
CA PRO A 173 -19.16 13.10 -28.79
C PRO A 173 -19.79 14.26 -29.57
N HIS A 174 -19.42 15.50 -29.22
CA HIS A 174 -19.84 16.72 -29.96
C HIS A 174 -18.70 17.70 -30.18
N LEU A 175 -17.73 17.78 -29.27
CA LEU A 175 -16.57 18.66 -29.41
C LEU A 175 -15.28 17.89 -29.14
N LYS A 176 -14.31 18.03 -30.03
CA LYS A 176 -12.94 17.54 -29.82
C LYS A 176 -11.94 18.68 -30.03
N LEU A 177 -11.11 18.91 -29.03
CA LEU A 177 -9.93 19.76 -29.11
C LEU A 177 -8.75 18.82 -29.33
N ALA A 178 -7.96 19.04 -30.39
CA ALA A 178 -6.88 18.13 -30.78
C ALA A 178 -5.59 18.87 -31.13
N VAL A 179 -4.46 18.23 -30.87
CA VAL A 179 -3.13 18.60 -31.38
C VAL A 179 -2.52 17.34 -32.00
N ASP A 180 -2.11 17.43 -33.26
CA ASP A 180 -1.53 16.30 -33.99
C ASP A 180 -0.01 16.18 -33.80
N GLN A 181 0.58 15.18 -34.48
CA GLN A 181 2.01 14.87 -34.41
C GLN A 181 2.90 15.99 -34.94
N ASP A 182 2.38 16.84 -35.84
CA ASP A 182 3.08 18.00 -36.41
C ASP A 182 2.88 19.27 -35.56
N GLY A 183 2.10 19.18 -34.48
CA GLY A 183 1.76 20.29 -33.58
C GLY A 183 0.61 21.18 -34.07
N ALA A 184 -0.11 20.78 -35.13
CA ALA A 184 -1.25 21.56 -35.63
C ALA A 184 -2.48 21.35 -34.74
N THR A 185 -3.03 22.45 -34.23
CA THR A 185 -4.23 22.47 -33.40
C THR A 185 -5.49 22.37 -34.25
N ARG A 186 -6.46 21.57 -33.83
CA ARG A 186 -7.80 21.45 -34.43
C ARG A 186 -8.90 21.56 -33.38
N ILE A 187 -10.02 22.16 -33.80
CA ILE A 187 -11.28 22.15 -33.07
C ILE A 187 -12.29 21.49 -34.01
N GLU A 188 -12.76 20.31 -33.62
CA GLU A 188 -13.62 19.45 -34.43
C GLU A 188 -15.02 19.41 -33.78
N GLU A 189 -16.04 19.87 -34.51
CA GLU A 189 -17.44 19.56 -34.17
C GLU A 189 -17.70 18.11 -34.61
N VAL A 190 -17.75 17.20 -33.64
CA VAL A 190 -17.83 15.76 -33.88
C VAL A 190 -19.29 15.37 -34.05
N THR A 191 -19.89 15.74 -35.17
CA THR A 191 -21.20 15.18 -35.55
C THR A 191 -21.01 13.68 -35.86
N PRO A 192 -21.65 12.73 -35.16
CA PRO A 192 -21.54 11.33 -35.51
C PRO A 192 -22.11 11.08 -36.91
N ALA A 193 -21.51 10.13 -37.63
CA ALA A 193 -22.17 9.57 -38.79
C ALA A 193 -23.55 9.00 -38.35
N PRO A 194 -24.65 9.30 -39.07
CA PRO A 194 -25.98 8.81 -38.69
C PRO A 194 -25.95 7.29 -38.69
N ALA A 195 -26.45 6.68 -37.60
CA ALA A 195 -26.52 5.24 -37.48
C ALA A 195 -27.28 4.64 -38.67
N SER A 196 -26.64 3.72 -39.40
CA SER A 196 -27.28 2.93 -40.44
C SER A 196 -28.43 2.14 -39.83
N ARG A 197 -29.63 2.29 -40.41
CA ARG A 197 -30.85 1.57 -40.01
C ARG A 197 -30.77 0.08 -40.34
#